data_AF-A0A147GX06-F1
#
_entry.id   AF-A0A147GX06-F1
#
_cell.length_a   1.000
_cell.length_b   1.000
_cell.length_c   1.000
_cell.angle_alpha   90.00
_cell.angle_beta   90.00
_cell.angle_gamma   90.00
#
_symmetry.space_group_name_H-M   'P 1'
#
loop_
_entity.id
_entity.type
_entity.pdbx_description
1 polymer ?
#
loop_
_entity_poly.entity_id
_entity_poly.type
_entity_poly.pdbx_seq_one_letter_code
_entity_poly.pdbx_strand_id
1 'polypeptide(L)'
;MSFDTLLALPWTRTLLAALVAVLVATAIYRVGRAVLLRVTRPLPVVHAVVQAARSPAALVLPLMALQTVWQAAPDALAFISNVRHLNGLLLIMAFTWLAVRLIGGVADGIIARHPVDVADNMAARRILTQARVLSRTAMVVAAVIGAAMALMTFPGARQVGASLLASAGVVGIVGGLAAKPVFSNLIAGIQIALTQPIRIDDVLIVEGEWGRVEEITGTYVVLRIWDDRRLIIPLNYFMEKPFQNWTRNSSQLLGSVFLFVDYGMPLAPLRAEVERVVKAAPEWDGRFFNLVVTDATERTMQLRILCTAASSGLAWDLRCRVREGVIDFMQREYPQFLPRVRLEGEGLDAAARAQGEPHALGDLAHAGSSPMPPARGPV
;
A
#
# COMPACT_ATOMS: atom_id res chain seq x y z
N MET A 1 74.16 -23.05 7.01
CA MET A 1 73.34 -22.36 6.00
C MET A 1 73.13 -20.94 6.51
N SER A 2 73.76 -19.94 5.90
CA SER A 2 73.65 -18.53 6.36
C SER A 2 72.24 -18.00 6.09
N PHE A 3 71.77 -17.09 6.94
CA PHE A 3 70.44 -16.46 6.82
C PHE A 3 70.21 -15.84 5.42
N ASP A 4 71.29 -15.36 4.80
CA ASP A 4 71.31 -14.79 3.45
C ASP A 4 71.04 -15.83 2.34
N THR A 5 71.50 -17.08 2.52
CA THR A 5 71.20 -18.17 1.56
C THR A 5 69.74 -18.62 1.60
N LEU A 6 69.07 -18.49 2.75
CA LEU A 6 67.63 -18.74 2.88
C LEU A 6 66.79 -17.59 2.28
N LEU A 7 67.24 -16.34 2.39
CA LEU A 7 66.59 -15.16 1.79
C LEU A 7 66.80 -15.02 0.27
N ALA A 8 67.72 -15.81 -0.30
CA ALA A 8 68.00 -15.87 -1.75
C ALA A 8 67.02 -16.77 -2.53
N LEU A 9 66.25 -17.62 -1.85
CA LEU A 9 65.21 -18.42 -2.49
C LEU A 9 64.02 -17.51 -2.90
N PRO A 10 63.52 -17.59 -4.14
CA PRO A 10 62.52 -16.65 -4.66
C PRO A 10 61.20 -16.64 -3.88
N TRP A 11 60.90 -17.72 -3.14
CA TRP A 11 59.67 -17.90 -2.36
C TRP A 11 59.74 -17.36 -0.92
N THR A 12 60.93 -17.21 -0.32
CA THR A 12 61.03 -17.06 1.14
C THR A 12 60.53 -15.71 1.65
N ARG A 13 60.77 -14.62 0.90
CA ARG A 13 60.22 -13.29 1.22
C ARG A 13 58.69 -13.27 1.17
N THR A 14 58.10 -13.89 0.15
CA THR A 14 56.65 -13.95 -0.05
C THR A 14 55.97 -14.83 1.01
N LEU A 15 56.58 -15.98 1.36
CA LEU A 15 56.09 -16.86 2.42
C LEU A 15 56.17 -16.20 3.80
N LEU A 16 57.25 -15.44 4.07
CA LEU A 16 57.37 -14.67 5.31
C LEU A 16 56.30 -13.59 5.40
N ALA A 17 56.07 -12.83 4.32
CA ALA A 17 55.01 -11.84 4.25
C ALA A 17 53.62 -12.47 4.44
N ALA A 18 53.38 -13.64 3.86
CA ALA A 18 52.12 -14.39 4.02
C ALA A 18 51.92 -14.85 5.46
N LEU A 19 52.96 -15.37 6.12
CA LEU A 19 52.91 -15.77 7.52
C LEU A 19 52.57 -14.57 8.42
N VAL A 20 53.25 -13.45 8.24
CA VAL A 20 52.98 -12.20 8.99
C VAL A 20 51.54 -11.73 8.75
N ALA A 21 51.08 -11.71 7.50
CA ALA A 21 49.74 -11.29 7.15
C ALA A 21 48.66 -12.17 7.79
N VAL A 22 48.83 -13.50 7.83
CA VAL A 22 47.92 -14.44 8.51
C VAL A 22 47.91 -14.22 10.02
N LEU A 23 49.08 -14.02 10.64
CA LEU A 23 49.17 -13.76 12.08
C LEU A 23 48.47 -12.46 12.46
N VAL A 24 48.71 -11.38 11.70
CA VAL A 24 48.06 -10.08 11.90
C VAL A 24 46.55 -10.19 11.69
N ALA A 25 46.09 -10.81 10.60
CA ALA A 25 44.67 -11.00 10.33
C ALA A 25 43.97 -11.83 11.42
N THR A 26 44.62 -12.88 11.93
CA THR A 26 44.10 -13.70 13.01
C THR A 26 44.06 -12.94 14.33
N ALA A 27 45.06 -12.10 14.62
CA ALA A 27 45.08 -11.23 15.79
C ALA A 27 43.94 -10.20 15.74
N ILE A 28 43.77 -9.52 14.59
CA ILE A 28 42.67 -8.58 14.34
C ILE A 28 41.32 -9.29 14.54
N TYR A 29 41.13 -10.47 13.96
CA TYR A 29 39.91 -11.26 14.13
C TYR A 29 39.64 -11.59 15.61
N ARG A 30 40.66 -12.03 16.37
CA ARG A 30 40.50 -12.38 17.79
C ARG A 30 40.08 -11.18 18.63
N VAL A 31 40.72 -10.02 18.43
CA VAL A 31 40.40 -8.77 19.14
C VAL A 31 39.03 -8.26 18.72
N GLY A 32 38.78 -8.13 17.41
CA GLY A 32 37.50 -7.67 16.87
C GLY A 32 36.33 -8.53 17.33
N ARG A 33 36.47 -9.86 17.31
CA ARG A 33 35.45 -10.77 17.84
C ARG A 33 35.16 -10.53 19.32
N ALA A 34 36.18 -10.36 20.15
CA ALA A 34 35.99 -10.12 21.58
C ALA A 34 35.21 -8.82 21.84
N VAL A 35 35.53 -7.77 21.09
CA VAL A 35 34.82 -6.48 21.14
C VAL A 35 33.39 -6.61 20.65
N LEU A 36 33.17 -7.17 19.46
CA LEU A 36 31.84 -7.35 18.87
C LEU A 36 30.93 -8.19 19.78
N LEU A 37 31.43 -9.29 20.34
CA LEU A 37 30.65 -10.12 21.26
C LEU A 37 30.35 -9.43 22.60
N ARG A 38 31.13 -8.43 23.00
CA ARG A 38 30.89 -7.64 24.22
C ARG A 38 29.84 -6.56 23.97
N VAL A 39 29.94 -5.86 22.83
CA VAL A 39 29.03 -4.75 22.47
C VAL A 39 27.65 -5.25 22.06
N THR A 40 27.55 -6.43 21.43
CA THR A 40 26.28 -6.93 20.89
C THR A 40 25.41 -7.70 21.88
N ARG A 41 25.89 -7.98 23.10
CA ARG A 41 25.12 -8.69 24.15
C ARG A 41 23.69 -8.15 24.39
N PRO A 42 23.43 -6.82 24.43
CA PRO A 42 22.08 -6.31 24.70
C PRO A 42 21.11 -6.47 23.52
N LEU A 43 21.60 -6.81 22.31
CA LEU A 43 20.81 -6.89 21.08
C LEU A 43 20.76 -8.34 20.60
N PRO A 44 19.74 -9.15 20.98
CA PRO A 44 19.73 -10.60 20.74
C PRO A 44 19.85 -10.99 19.26
N VAL A 45 19.20 -10.24 18.35
CA VAL A 45 19.32 -10.47 16.90
C VAL A 45 20.74 -10.21 16.42
N VAL A 46 21.31 -9.06 16.77
CA VAL A 46 22.66 -8.68 16.36
C VAL A 46 23.69 -9.65 16.96
N HIS A 47 23.47 -10.08 18.20
CA HIS A 47 24.32 -11.05 18.86
C HIS A 47 24.32 -12.40 18.16
N ALA A 48 23.15 -12.93 17.78
CA ALA A 48 23.02 -14.18 17.04
C ALA A 48 23.74 -14.11 15.68
N VAL A 49 23.62 -12.98 14.98
CA VAL A 49 24.33 -12.74 13.72
C VAL A 49 25.85 -12.74 13.91
N VAL A 50 26.35 -12.03 14.93
CA VAL A 50 27.80 -12.00 15.24
C VAL A 50 28.31 -13.38 15.65
N GLN A 51 27.52 -14.15 16.42
CA GLN A 51 27.87 -15.52 16.76
C GLN A 51 27.92 -16.42 15.52
N ALA A 52 26.95 -16.33 14.62
CA ALA A 52 26.92 -17.11 13.39
C ALA A 52 28.08 -16.76 12.45
N ALA A 53 28.48 -15.49 12.40
CA ALA A 53 29.61 -15.00 11.61
C ALA A 53 30.98 -15.47 12.13
N ARG A 54 31.07 -15.90 13.40
CA ARG A 54 32.33 -16.26 14.07
C ARG A 54 33.18 -17.23 13.27
N SER A 55 32.62 -18.40 12.95
CA SER A 55 33.36 -19.49 12.31
C SER A 55 33.82 -19.13 10.89
N PRO A 56 32.95 -18.61 10.01
CA PRO A 56 33.38 -18.20 8.66
C PRO A 56 34.31 -16.98 8.66
N ALA A 57 34.09 -15.98 9.52
CA ALA A 57 34.96 -14.79 9.57
C ALA A 57 36.40 -15.13 10.00
N ALA A 58 36.58 -16.19 10.78
CA ALA A 58 37.90 -16.71 11.15
C ALA A 58 38.70 -17.21 9.93
N LEU A 59 38.00 -17.63 8.86
CA LEU A 59 38.61 -18.12 7.62
C LEU A 59 38.74 -17.00 6.58
N VAL A 60 37.72 -16.13 6.45
CA VAL A 60 37.70 -15.03 5.48
C VAL A 60 38.85 -14.06 5.70
N LEU A 61 39.07 -13.57 6.93
CA LEU A 61 40.07 -12.52 7.19
C LEU A 61 41.51 -12.97 6.85
N PRO A 62 41.98 -14.16 7.27
CA PRO A 62 43.28 -14.67 6.82
C PRO A 62 43.37 -14.91 5.32
N LEU A 63 42.32 -15.45 4.67
CA LEU A 63 42.32 -15.67 3.22
C LEU A 63 42.36 -14.35 2.43
N MET A 64 41.70 -13.30 2.93
CA MET A 64 41.78 -11.95 2.36
C MET A 64 43.20 -11.40 2.49
N ALA A 65 43.81 -11.51 3.67
CA ALA A 65 45.19 -11.08 3.90
C ALA A 65 46.16 -11.83 2.98
N LEU A 66 46.02 -13.15 2.88
CA LEU A 66 46.79 -13.98 1.95
C LEU A 66 46.58 -13.54 0.49
N GLN A 67 45.35 -13.23 0.08
CA GLN A 67 45.07 -12.76 -1.28
C GLN A 67 45.86 -11.49 -1.61
N THR A 68 45.96 -10.55 -0.67
CA THR A 68 46.73 -9.30 -0.87
C THR A 68 48.23 -9.58 -1.05
N VAL A 69 48.79 -10.51 -0.25
CA VAL A 69 50.20 -10.93 -0.37
C VAL A 69 50.44 -11.64 -1.70
N TRP A 70 49.55 -12.54 -2.11
CA TRP A 70 49.72 -13.27 -3.37
C TRP A 70 49.62 -12.37 -4.59
N GLN A 71 48.76 -11.35 -4.57
CA GLN A 71 48.67 -10.37 -5.67
C GLN A 71 49.88 -9.43 -5.73
N ALA A 72 50.52 -9.15 -4.59
CA ALA A 72 51.75 -8.35 -4.52
C ALA A 72 53.02 -9.16 -4.84
N ALA A 73 52.94 -10.50 -4.87
CA ALA A 73 54.08 -11.37 -5.16
C ALA A 73 54.55 -11.21 -6.62
N PRO A 74 55.86 -11.25 -6.92
CA PRO A 74 56.37 -11.16 -8.29
C PRO A 74 55.86 -12.29 -9.20
N ASP A 75 55.58 -11.98 -10.47
CA ASP A 75 55.11 -12.97 -11.46
C ASP A 75 56.19 -13.99 -11.87
N ALA A 76 57.45 -13.74 -11.51
CA ALA A 76 58.58 -14.63 -11.75
C ALA A 76 58.57 -15.91 -10.87
N LEU A 77 57.70 -15.99 -9.84
CA LEU A 77 57.61 -17.18 -8.99
C LEU A 77 56.86 -18.31 -9.73
N ALA A 78 57.51 -19.47 -9.87
CA ALA A 78 56.91 -20.66 -10.48
C ALA A 78 55.62 -21.07 -9.75
N PHE A 79 54.51 -21.25 -10.46
CA PHE A 79 53.18 -21.63 -9.93
C PHE A 79 52.41 -20.56 -9.13
N ILE A 80 52.88 -19.30 -9.04
CA ILE A 80 52.16 -18.24 -8.30
C ILE A 80 50.74 -18.00 -8.82
N SER A 81 50.51 -18.15 -10.13
CA SER A 81 49.19 -18.06 -10.75
C SER A 81 48.20 -19.08 -10.17
N ASN A 82 48.64 -20.33 -9.98
CA ASN A 82 47.80 -21.38 -9.38
C ASN A 82 47.49 -21.09 -7.91
N VAL A 83 48.47 -20.57 -7.16
CA VAL A 83 48.29 -20.17 -5.75
C VAL A 83 47.28 -19.01 -5.65
N ARG A 84 47.41 -17.98 -6.49
CA ARG A 84 46.46 -16.86 -6.56
C ARG A 84 45.05 -17.34 -6.89
N HIS A 85 44.92 -18.25 -7.86
CA HIS A 85 43.64 -18.79 -8.28
C HIS A 85 42.98 -19.65 -7.18
N LEU A 86 43.74 -20.57 -6.58
CA LEU A 86 43.27 -21.44 -5.50
C LEU A 86 42.85 -20.63 -4.27
N ASN A 87 43.64 -19.64 -3.87
CA ASN A 87 43.30 -18.76 -2.76
C ASN A 87 42.03 -17.93 -3.07
N GLY A 88 41.89 -17.45 -4.31
CA GLY A 88 40.69 -16.77 -4.76
C GLY A 88 39.44 -17.66 -4.69
N LEU A 89 39.55 -18.93 -5.10
CA LEU A 89 38.45 -19.90 -5.01
C LEU A 89 38.07 -20.20 -3.55
N LEU A 90 39.06 -20.42 -2.68
CA LEU A 90 38.84 -20.60 -1.24
C LEU A 90 38.18 -19.37 -0.62
N LEU A 91 38.56 -18.17 -1.06
CA LEU A 91 37.99 -16.92 -0.58
C LEU A 91 36.52 -16.78 -0.99
N ILE A 92 36.17 -17.09 -2.25
CA ILE A 92 34.77 -17.12 -2.71
C ILE A 92 33.95 -18.08 -1.84
N MET A 93 34.43 -19.32 -1.64
CA MET A 93 33.73 -20.30 -0.80
C MET A 93 33.58 -19.82 0.65
N ALA A 94 34.61 -19.19 1.23
CA ALA A 94 34.57 -18.65 2.58
C ALA A 94 33.56 -17.49 2.71
N PHE A 95 33.47 -16.61 1.70
CA PHE A 95 32.45 -15.55 1.66
C PHE A 95 31.04 -16.10 1.48
N THR A 96 30.85 -17.12 0.63
CA THR A 96 29.55 -17.80 0.49
C THR A 96 29.13 -18.44 1.81
N TRP A 97 30.06 -19.13 2.48
CA TRP A 97 29.79 -19.72 3.80
C TRP A 97 29.46 -18.66 4.86
N LEU A 98 30.16 -17.52 4.84
CA LEU A 98 29.85 -16.37 5.67
C LEU A 98 28.43 -15.86 5.41
N ALA A 99 28.05 -15.62 4.15
CA ALA A 99 26.73 -15.13 3.78
C ALA A 99 25.61 -16.07 4.26
N VAL A 100 25.76 -17.38 4.00
CA VAL A 100 24.79 -18.41 4.44
C VAL A 100 24.65 -18.42 5.97
N ARG A 101 25.77 -18.34 6.70
CA ARG A 101 25.74 -18.29 8.17
C ARG A 101 25.13 -16.99 8.71
N LEU A 102 25.39 -15.85 8.08
CA LEU A 102 24.77 -14.58 8.46
C LEU A 102 23.25 -14.65 8.31
N ILE A 103 22.75 -15.20 7.20
CA ILE A 103 21.31 -15.41 6.96
C ILE A 103 20.70 -16.30 8.04
N GLY A 104 21.35 -17.44 8.34
CA GLY A 104 20.93 -18.33 9.43
C GLY A 104 20.93 -17.64 10.80
N GLY A 105 21.97 -16.86 11.10
CA GLY A 105 22.08 -16.11 12.36
C GLY A 105 21.01 -15.03 12.54
N VAL A 106 20.58 -14.37 11.46
CA VAL A 106 19.42 -13.46 11.51
C VAL A 106 18.15 -14.24 11.86
N ALA A 107 17.92 -15.38 11.22
CA ALA A 107 16.74 -16.21 11.48
C ALA A 107 16.72 -16.71 12.92
N ASP A 108 17.84 -17.26 13.40
CA ASP A 108 18.00 -17.73 14.77
C ASP A 108 17.80 -16.59 15.78
N GLY A 109 18.31 -15.39 15.46
CA GLY A 109 18.10 -14.19 16.26
C GLY A 109 16.64 -13.74 16.34
N ILE A 110 15.90 -13.80 15.24
CA ILE A 110 14.46 -13.51 15.19
C ILE A 110 13.69 -14.55 16.01
N ILE A 111 14.02 -15.84 15.84
CA ILE A 111 13.37 -16.95 16.55
C ILE A 111 13.62 -16.85 18.06
N ALA A 112 14.84 -16.52 18.47
CA ALA A 112 15.20 -16.36 19.89
C ALA A 112 14.44 -15.20 20.58
N ARG A 113 13.95 -14.21 19.82
CA ARG A 113 13.13 -13.11 20.34
C ARG A 113 11.67 -13.48 20.59
N HIS A 114 11.20 -14.62 20.09
CA HIS A 114 9.81 -15.07 20.20
C HIS A 114 9.73 -16.51 20.73
N PRO A 115 9.99 -16.76 22.03
CA PRO A 115 9.94 -18.10 22.60
C PRO A 115 8.52 -18.69 22.53
N VAL A 116 8.45 -19.98 22.15
CA VAL A 116 7.22 -20.72 21.78
C VAL A 116 6.46 -21.25 23.02
N ASP A 117 6.96 -20.99 24.23
CA ASP A 117 6.49 -21.57 25.50
C ASP A 117 5.27 -20.88 26.12
N VAL A 118 4.63 -19.92 25.43
CA VAL A 118 3.36 -19.35 25.87
C VAL A 118 2.24 -20.07 25.12
N ALA A 119 1.38 -20.77 25.87
CA ALA A 119 0.17 -21.36 25.33
C ALA A 119 -0.62 -20.31 24.56
N ASP A 120 -1.00 -20.65 23.32
CA ASP A 120 -1.86 -19.86 22.44
C ASP A 120 -1.23 -18.68 21.68
N ASN A 121 -0.07 -18.89 21.05
CA ASN A 121 0.55 -17.87 20.20
C ASN A 121 0.71 -18.33 18.73
N MET A 122 -0.41 -18.35 17.99
CA MET A 122 -0.43 -18.60 16.53
C MET A 122 0.52 -17.67 15.76
N ALA A 123 0.68 -16.42 16.24
CA ALA A 123 1.62 -15.46 15.68
C ALA A 123 3.08 -15.93 15.82
N ALA A 124 3.48 -16.47 16.98
CA ALA A 124 4.84 -16.98 17.19
C ALA A 124 5.16 -18.18 16.28
N ARG A 125 4.20 -19.10 16.09
CA ARG A 125 4.34 -20.25 15.17
C ARG A 125 4.44 -19.81 13.70
N ARG A 126 3.68 -18.79 13.32
CA ARG A 126 3.74 -18.19 11.97
C ARG A 126 5.11 -17.54 11.72
N ILE A 127 5.61 -16.76 12.68
CA ILE A 127 6.94 -16.12 12.60
C ILE A 127 8.05 -17.17 12.48
N LEU A 128 8.00 -18.24 13.27
CA LEU A 128 8.97 -19.34 13.20
C LEU A 128 9.03 -19.97 11.80
N THR A 129 7.86 -20.30 11.25
CA THR A 129 7.75 -20.93 9.94
C THR A 129 8.23 -19.98 8.84
N GLN A 130 7.78 -18.72 8.88
CA GLN A 130 8.18 -17.70 7.92
C GLN A 130 9.70 -17.44 7.96
N ALA A 131 10.28 -17.25 9.15
CA ALA A 131 11.71 -17.00 9.31
C ALA A 131 12.55 -18.18 8.78
N ARG A 132 12.15 -19.42 9.07
CA ARG A 132 12.86 -20.62 8.57
C ARG A 132 12.73 -20.80 7.06
N VAL A 133 11.53 -20.64 6.50
CA VAL A 133 11.32 -20.78 5.05
C VAL A 133 12.08 -19.69 4.31
N LEU A 134 11.95 -18.43 4.73
CA LEU A 134 12.60 -17.30 4.07
C LEU A 134 14.13 -17.40 4.15
N SER A 135 14.68 -17.73 5.33
CA SER A 135 16.12 -17.92 5.49
C SER A 135 16.63 -19.10 4.68
N ARG A 136 15.92 -20.23 4.64
CA ARG A 136 16.29 -21.38 3.80
C ARG A 136 16.33 -21.01 2.32
N THR A 137 15.31 -20.32 1.82
CA THR A 137 15.29 -19.84 0.43
C THR A 137 16.46 -18.89 0.16
N ALA A 138 16.69 -17.91 1.05
CA ALA A 138 17.80 -16.97 0.90
C ALA A 138 19.19 -17.66 0.97
N MET A 139 19.37 -18.66 1.84
CA MET A 139 20.59 -19.45 1.92
C MET A 139 20.84 -20.25 0.64
N VAL A 140 19.79 -20.86 0.06
CA VAL A 140 19.89 -21.58 -1.22
C VAL A 140 20.30 -20.62 -2.33
N VAL A 141 19.67 -19.45 -2.42
CA VAL A 141 20.02 -18.41 -3.41
C VAL A 141 21.48 -17.97 -3.23
N ALA A 142 21.91 -17.67 -2.01
CA ALA A 142 23.28 -17.29 -1.72
C ALA A 142 24.30 -18.39 -2.09
N ALA A 143 23.97 -19.66 -1.82
CA ALA A 143 24.80 -20.80 -2.19
C ALA A 143 24.90 -20.97 -3.71
N VAL A 144 23.79 -20.83 -4.44
CA VAL A 144 23.77 -20.89 -5.91
C VAL A 144 24.62 -19.76 -6.51
N ILE A 145 24.49 -18.53 -6.01
CA ILE A 145 25.31 -17.39 -6.45
C ILE A 145 26.79 -17.66 -6.16
N GLY A 146 27.11 -18.14 -4.95
CA GLY A 146 28.48 -18.49 -4.59
C GLY A 146 29.10 -19.57 -5.47
N ALA A 147 28.33 -20.63 -5.76
CA ALA A 147 28.75 -21.69 -6.67
C ALA A 147 28.95 -21.17 -8.10
N ALA A 148 28.07 -20.30 -8.59
CA ALA A 148 28.21 -19.67 -9.90
C ALA A 148 29.48 -18.78 -9.97
N MET A 149 29.74 -17.98 -8.93
CA MET A 149 30.95 -17.16 -8.84
C MET A 149 32.22 -18.02 -8.82
N ALA A 150 32.22 -19.11 -8.05
CA ALA A 150 33.32 -20.07 -8.01
C ALA A 150 33.55 -20.74 -9.36
N LEU A 151 32.48 -21.10 -10.07
CA LEU A 151 32.57 -21.73 -11.39
C LEU A 151 33.13 -20.76 -12.45
N MET A 152 32.83 -19.47 -12.36
CA MET A 152 33.32 -18.43 -13.29
C MET A 152 34.81 -18.13 -13.21
N THR A 153 35.49 -18.60 -12.17
CA THR A 153 36.95 -18.49 -12.09
C THR A 153 37.60 -19.37 -13.16
N PHE A 154 36.98 -20.50 -13.53
CA PHE A 154 37.51 -21.43 -14.53
C PHE A 154 37.29 -20.93 -15.96
N PRO A 155 38.33 -20.84 -16.81
CA PRO A 155 38.21 -20.31 -18.17
C PRO A 155 37.16 -21.03 -19.03
N GLY A 156 37.11 -22.36 -18.98
CA GLY A 156 36.16 -23.16 -19.76
C GLY A 156 34.70 -22.96 -19.35
N ALA A 157 34.45 -22.72 -18.06
CA ALA A 157 33.10 -22.48 -17.56
C ALA A 157 32.68 -21.00 -17.68
N ARG A 158 33.61 -20.06 -17.88
CA ARG A 158 33.30 -18.63 -18.05
C ARG A 158 32.43 -18.35 -19.27
N GLN A 159 32.64 -19.05 -20.39
CA GLN A 159 31.87 -18.82 -21.62
C GLN A 159 30.41 -19.26 -21.47
N VAL A 160 30.19 -20.43 -20.86
CA VAL A 160 28.84 -20.93 -20.52
C VAL A 160 28.23 -20.10 -19.39
N GLY A 161 29.04 -19.70 -18.41
CA GLY A 161 28.60 -18.86 -17.30
C GLY A 161 28.11 -17.48 -17.75
N ALA A 162 28.74 -16.88 -18.77
CA ALA A 162 28.33 -15.59 -19.29
C ALA A 162 26.94 -15.63 -19.95
N SER A 163 26.63 -16.67 -20.72
CA SER A 163 25.30 -16.84 -21.31
C SER A 163 24.25 -17.16 -20.23
N LEU A 164 24.58 -18.01 -19.26
CA LEU A 164 23.71 -18.28 -18.11
C LEU A 164 23.46 -17.04 -17.25
N LEU A 165 24.45 -16.17 -17.04
CA LEU A 165 24.27 -14.88 -16.34
C LEU A 165 23.35 -13.95 -17.13
N ALA A 166 23.50 -13.88 -18.45
CA ALA A 166 22.61 -13.07 -19.27
C ALA A 166 21.15 -13.55 -19.13
N SER A 167 20.91 -14.86 -19.19
CA SER A 167 19.58 -15.44 -18.95
C SER A 167 19.08 -15.22 -17.52
N ALA A 168 19.95 -15.38 -16.52
CA ALA A 168 19.63 -15.10 -15.11
C ALA A 168 19.30 -13.62 -14.89
N GLY A 169 19.91 -12.71 -15.65
CA GLY A 169 19.58 -11.28 -15.66
C GLY A 169 18.14 -11.04 -16.11
N VAL A 170 17.69 -11.68 -17.19
CA VAL A 170 16.29 -11.60 -17.65
C VAL A 170 15.33 -12.15 -16.60
N VAL A 171 15.62 -13.32 -16.03
CA VAL A 171 14.83 -13.90 -14.94
C VAL A 171 14.79 -12.96 -13.72
N GLY A 172 15.91 -12.31 -13.40
CA GLY A 172 16.01 -11.32 -12.34
C GLY A 172 15.15 -10.08 -12.59
N ILE A 173 15.10 -9.58 -13.83
CA ILE A 173 14.22 -8.45 -14.22
C ILE A 173 12.75 -8.84 -14.08
N VAL A 174 12.36 -10.00 -14.60
CA VAL A 174 10.97 -10.49 -14.51
C VAL A 174 10.57 -10.70 -13.04
N GLY A 175 11.43 -11.31 -12.24
CA GLY A 175 11.23 -11.48 -10.80
C GLY A 175 11.14 -10.14 -10.07
N GLY A 176 11.99 -9.17 -10.42
CA GLY A 176 11.97 -7.82 -9.86
C GLY A 176 10.68 -7.05 -10.19
N LEU A 177 10.21 -7.15 -11.44
CA LEU A 177 8.94 -6.56 -11.86
C LEU A 177 7.76 -7.19 -11.14
N ALA A 178 7.78 -8.52 -10.95
CA ALA A 178 6.77 -9.24 -10.17
C ALA A 178 6.80 -8.85 -8.68
N ALA A 179 7.97 -8.51 -8.13
CA ALA A 179 8.12 -8.05 -6.75
C ALA A 179 7.75 -6.57 -6.53
N LYS A 180 7.53 -5.79 -7.59
CA LYS A 180 7.20 -4.35 -7.51
C LYS A 180 6.10 -4.00 -6.49
N PRO A 181 4.97 -4.73 -6.38
CA PRO A 181 3.92 -4.41 -5.42
C PRO A 181 4.38 -4.49 -3.95
N VAL A 182 5.29 -5.42 -3.63
CA VAL A 182 5.83 -5.58 -2.28
C VAL A 182 6.65 -4.36 -1.89
N PHE A 183 7.54 -3.90 -2.79
CA PHE A 183 8.34 -2.70 -2.57
C PHE A 183 7.46 -1.43 -2.52
N SER A 184 6.45 -1.34 -3.38
CA SER A 184 5.51 -0.20 -3.38
C SER A 184 4.79 -0.08 -2.04
N ASN A 185 4.26 -1.19 -1.50
CA ASN A 185 3.60 -1.19 -0.19
C ASN A 185 4.55 -0.88 0.96
N LEU A 186 5.79 -1.37 0.92
CA LEU A 186 6.80 -1.05 1.94
C LEU A 186 7.11 0.46 1.96
N ILE A 187 7.34 1.05 0.78
CA ILE A 187 7.61 2.48 0.65
C ILE A 187 6.40 3.30 1.12
N ALA A 188 5.19 2.91 0.71
CA ALA A 188 3.96 3.54 1.15
C ALA A 188 3.81 3.48 2.69
N GLY A 189 4.09 2.33 3.31
CA GLY A 189 4.05 2.19 4.77
C GLY A 189 5.03 3.13 5.49
N ILE A 190 6.28 3.22 5.02
CA ILE A 190 7.28 4.16 5.57
C ILE A 190 6.81 5.61 5.37
N GLN A 191 6.31 5.95 4.19
CA GLN A 191 5.87 7.30 3.86
C GLN A 191 4.65 7.74 4.66
N ILE A 192 3.69 6.83 4.88
CA ILE A 192 2.52 7.07 5.72
C ILE A 192 2.95 7.23 7.18
N ALA A 193 3.88 6.40 7.67
CA ALA A 193 4.41 6.55 9.03
C ALA A 193 5.11 7.90 9.25
N LEU A 194 5.82 8.41 8.22
CA LEU A 194 6.55 9.68 8.29
C LEU A 194 5.64 10.91 8.11
N THR A 195 4.76 10.90 7.12
CA THR A 195 3.93 12.06 6.76
C THR A 195 2.56 12.07 7.44
N GLN A 196 2.15 10.94 8.02
CA GLN A 196 0.90 10.73 8.74
C GLN A 196 -0.34 11.36 8.07
N PRO A 197 -0.63 11.06 6.80
CA PRO A 197 -1.79 11.61 6.10
C PRO A 197 -3.12 10.97 6.58
N ILE A 198 -3.01 9.80 7.21
CA ILE A 198 -4.07 9.04 7.89
C ILE A 198 -3.55 8.60 9.25
N ARG A 199 -4.42 8.58 10.26
CA ARG A 199 -4.14 8.10 11.61
C ARG A 199 -5.16 7.04 12.01
N ILE A 200 -4.81 6.21 13.00
CA ILE A 200 -5.79 5.36 13.66
C ILE A 200 -6.88 6.27 14.23
N ASP A 201 -8.13 5.83 14.11
CA ASP A 201 -9.35 6.58 14.47
C ASP A 201 -9.74 7.76 13.55
N ASP A 202 -9.01 8.01 12.47
CA ASP A 202 -9.46 9.00 11.48
C ASP A 202 -10.72 8.52 10.74
N VAL A 203 -11.56 9.48 10.35
CA VAL A 203 -12.75 9.23 9.54
C VAL A 203 -12.45 9.61 8.09
N LEU A 204 -12.55 8.62 7.22
CA LEU A 204 -12.18 8.73 5.82
C LEU A 204 -13.38 8.44 4.91
N ILE A 205 -13.36 9.04 3.72
CA ILE A 205 -14.17 8.59 2.58
C ILE A 205 -13.22 8.05 1.51
N VAL A 206 -13.36 6.76 1.20
CA VAL A 206 -12.54 6.04 0.23
C VAL A 206 -13.44 5.21 -0.68
N GLU A 207 -13.29 5.35 -2.00
CA GLU A 207 -14.15 4.68 -3.00
C GLU A 207 -15.66 4.89 -2.75
N GLY A 208 -16.04 6.07 -2.21
CA GLY A 208 -17.42 6.40 -1.85
C GLY A 208 -17.91 5.81 -0.52
N GLU A 209 -17.13 4.93 0.11
CA GLU A 209 -17.44 4.34 1.41
C GLU A 209 -16.95 5.24 2.54
N TRP A 210 -17.84 5.53 3.49
CA TRP A 210 -17.53 6.27 4.71
C TRP A 210 -17.16 5.31 5.83
N GLY A 211 -15.99 5.48 6.44
CA GLY A 211 -15.55 4.60 7.51
C GLY A 211 -14.49 5.21 8.42
N ARG A 212 -14.26 4.55 9.56
CA ARG A 212 -13.22 4.92 10.53
C ARG A 212 -12.04 3.97 10.41
N VAL A 213 -10.82 4.50 10.46
CA VAL A 213 -9.59 3.70 10.46
C VAL A 213 -9.50 2.91 11.77
N GLU A 214 -9.60 1.60 11.68
CA GLU A 214 -9.53 0.67 12.82
C GLU A 214 -8.09 0.20 13.05
N GLU A 215 -7.40 -0.15 11.96
CA GLU A 215 -6.03 -0.68 12.02
C GLU A 215 -5.19 -0.17 10.82
N ILE A 216 -3.93 0.15 11.07
CA ILE A 216 -2.91 0.39 10.04
C ILE A 216 -1.84 -0.70 10.19
N THR A 217 -1.84 -1.68 9.30
CA THR A 217 -0.83 -2.75 9.25
C THR A 217 0.34 -2.31 8.37
N GLY A 218 1.36 -3.17 8.18
CA GLY A 218 2.49 -2.88 7.29
C GLY A 218 2.21 -2.98 5.78
N THR A 219 1.05 -3.50 5.36
CA THR A 219 0.69 -3.68 3.94
C THR A 219 -0.71 -3.19 3.56
N TYR A 220 -1.60 -3.01 4.53
CA TYR A 220 -2.97 -2.56 4.31
C TYR A 220 -3.49 -1.76 5.51
N VAL A 221 -4.59 -1.04 5.29
CA VAL A 221 -5.37 -0.30 6.28
C VAL A 221 -6.76 -0.93 6.35
N VAL A 222 -7.29 -1.08 7.56
CA VAL A 222 -8.64 -1.58 7.80
C VAL A 222 -9.55 -0.40 8.14
N LEU A 223 -10.56 -0.17 7.31
CA LEU A 223 -11.62 0.80 7.57
C LEU A 223 -12.87 0.05 8.03
N ARG A 224 -13.41 0.44 9.19
CA ARG A 224 -14.73 -0.01 9.64
C ARG A 224 -15.81 0.87 9.03
N ILE A 225 -16.62 0.28 8.17
CA ILE A 225 -17.73 0.95 7.49
C ILE A 225 -18.97 0.98 8.39
N TRP A 226 -19.97 1.78 8.01
CA TRP A 226 -21.18 2.01 8.81
C TRP A 226 -22.02 0.74 9.09
N ASP A 227 -21.91 -0.28 8.24
CA ASP A 227 -22.61 -1.57 8.36
C ASP A 227 -21.76 -2.66 9.05
N ASP A 228 -20.76 -2.25 9.83
CA ASP A 228 -19.80 -3.08 10.57
C ASP A 228 -18.93 -4.01 9.69
N ARG A 229 -18.90 -3.79 8.37
CA ARG A 229 -17.92 -4.45 7.51
C ARG A 229 -16.52 -3.84 7.70
N ARG A 230 -15.50 -4.60 7.32
CA ARG A 230 -14.09 -4.17 7.33
C ARG A 230 -13.63 -4.05 5.88
N LEU A 231 -13.45 -2.82 5.41
CA LEU A 231 -12.91 -2.52 4.10
C LEU A 231 -11.38 -2.56 4.20
N ILE A 232 -10.75 -3.55 3.55
CA ILE A 232 -9.30 -3.74 3.54
C ILE A 232 -8.71 -3.01 2.33
N ILE A 233 -7.87 -2.01 2.60
CA ILE A 233 -7.31 -1.14 1.55
C ILE A 233 -5.77 -1.27 1.56
N PRO A 234 -5.14 -1.66 0.45
CA PRO A 234 -3.68 -1.66 0.34
C PRO A 234 -3.07 -0.30 0.66
N LEU A 235 -1.91 -0.25 1.33
CA LEU A 235 -1.27 1.04 1.69
C LEU A 235 -0.92 1.89 0.47
N ASN A 236 -0.50 1.27 -0.64
CA ASN A 236 -0.17 2.00 -1.85
C ASN A 236 -1.37 2.79 -2.43
N TYR A 237 -2.60 2.38 -2.15
CA TYR A 237 -3.80 3.10 -2.55
C TYR A 237 -3.75 4.58 -2.10
N PHE A 238 -3.39 4.82 -0.83
CA PHE A 238 -3.37 6.16 -0.24
C PHE A 238 -2.27 7.06 -0.81
N MET A 239 -1.33 6.47 -1.55
CA MET A 239 -0.29 7.19 -2.27
C MET A 239 -0.65 7.49 -3.72
N GLU A 240 -1.47 6.63 -4.33
CA GLU A 240 -1.79 6.67 -5.77
C GLU A 240 -3.13 7.36 -6.06
N LYS A 241 -4.09 7.32 -5.12
CA LYS A 241 -5.46 7.79 -5.32
C LYS A 241 -5.84 8.88 -4.30
N PRO A 242 -6.65 9.87 -4.71
CA PRO A 242 -7.20 10.85 -3.79
C PRO A 242 -8.19 10.19 -2.82
N PHE A 243 -8.21 10.69 -1.59
CA PHE A 243 -9.16 10.31 -0.54
C PHE A 243 -9.53 11.54 0.29
N GLN A 244 -10.64 11.49 1.02
CA GLN A 244 -11.03 12.56 1.91
C GLN A 244 -10.75 12.14 3.35
N ASN A 245 -9.98 12.94 4.08
CA ASN A 245 -9.81 12.78 5.52
C ASN A 245 -10.61 13.88 6.23
N TRP A 246 -11.70 13.48 6.87
CA TRP A 246 -12.62 14.38 7.54
C TRP A 246 -12.14 14.81 8.93
N THR A 247 -11.14 14.15 9.51
CA THR A 247 -10.66 14.38 10.87
C THR A 247 -9.20 14.84 10.95
N ARG A 248 -8.55 15.12 9.81
CA ARG A 248 -7.12 15.43 9.72
C ARG A 248 -6.64 16.54 10.67
N ASN A 249 -7.40 17.63 10.75
CA ASN A 249 -7.05 18.80 11.57
C ASN A 249 -7.99 18.98 12.77
N SER A 250 -9.24 18.52 12.65
CA SER A 250 -10.24 18.61 13.70
C SER A 250 -11.34 17.57 13.44
N SER A 251 -11.96 17.06 14.49
CA SER A 251 -13.16 16.22 14.39
C SER A 251 -14.40 17.01 13.94
N GLN A 252 -14.31 18.33 14.05
CA GLN A 252 -15.36 19.27 13.74
C GLN A 252 -15.64 19.34 12.25
N LEU A 253 -16.90 19.13 11.87
CA LEU A 253 -17.31 19.06 10.46
C LEU A 253 -18.46 20.00 10.16
N LEU A 254 -18.55 20.39 8.89
CA LEU A 254 -19.66 21.16 8.32
C LEU A 254 -20.54 20.19 7.53
N GLY A 255 -21.72 19.88 8.06
CA GLY A 255 -22.72 19.09 7.38
C GLY A 255 -23.53 19.92 6.39
N SER A 256 -23.87 19.36 5.23
CA SER A 256 -24.80 19.93 4.25
C SER A 256 -26.07 19.09 4.09
N VAL A 257 -27.22 19.76 4.13
CA VAL A 257 -28.53 19.21 3.74
C VAL A 257 -28.99 19.95 2.50
N PHE A 258 -29.39 19.21 1.48
CA PHE A 258 -29.99 19.76 0.26
C PHE A 258 -31.47 19.42 0.22
N LEU A 259 -32.29 20.41 -0.11
CA LEU A 259 -33.73 20.29 -0.29
C LEU A 259 -34.12 20.98 -1.60
N PHE A 260 -35.08 20.42 -2.33
CA PHE A 260 -35.64 21.03 -3.53
C PHE A 260 -37.06 21.45 -3.19
N VAL A 261 -37.39 22.71 -3.43
CA VAL A 261 -38.70 23.29 -3.05
C VAL A 261 -39.26 24.14 -4.19
N ASP A 262 -40.57 24.37 -4.19
CA ASP A 262 -41.21 25.27 -5.13
C ASP A 262 -40.77 26.73 -4.92
N TYR A 263 -40.72 27.52 -5.99
CA TYR A 263 -40.32 28.94 -5.95
C TYR A 263 -41.21 29.81 -5.05
N GLY A 264 -42.46 29.41 -4.83
CA GLY A 264 -43.39 30.10 -3.93
C GLY A 264 -43.08 29.93 -2.44
N MET A 265 -42.14 29.05 -2.06
CA MET A 265 -41.83 28.79 -0.65
C MET A 265 -41.25 30.03 0.05
N PRO A 266 -41.93 30.58 1.09
CA PRO A 266 -41.42 31.73 1.80
C PRO A 266 -40.18 31.35 2.64
N LEU A 267 -39.04 31.98 2.32
CA LEU A 267 -37.75 31.64 2.92
C LEU A 267 -37.58 32.15 4.36
N ALA A 268 -38.23 33.24 4.76
CA ALA A 268 -38.07 33.80 6.10
C ALA A 268 -38.62 32.86 7.20
N PRO A 269 -39.86 32.33 7.11
CA PRO A 269 -40.36 31.31 8.03
C PRO A 269 -39.49 30.05 8.02
N LEU A 270 -39.04 29.62 6.84
CA LEU A 270 -38.21 28.43 6.71
C LEU A 270 -36.84 28.57 7.39
N ARG A 271 -36.23 29.77 7.29
CA ARG A 271 -34.98 30.08 8.01
C ARG A 271 -35.18 30.07 9.53
N ALA A 272 -36.28 30.64 10.02
CA ALA A 272 -36.61 30.62 11.44
C ALA A 272 -36.83 29.20 11.96
N GLU A 273 -37.46 28.34 11.16
CA GLU A 273 -37.64 26.94 11.52
C GLU A 273 -36.33 26.16 11.53
N VAL A 274 -35.47 26.33 10.52
CA VAL A 274 -34.13 25.73 10.54
C VAL A 274 -33.35 26.16 11.78
N GLU A 275 -33.39 27.44 12.12
CA GLU A 275 -32.77 27.95 13.35
C GLU A 275 -33.33 27.28 14.60
N ARG A 276 -34.66 27.14 14.70
CA ARG A 276 -35.31 26.45 15.83
C ARG A 276 -34.85 25.00 15.93
N VAL A 277 -34.87 24.24 14.83
CA VAL A 277 -34.50 22.82 14.79
C VAL A 277 -33.02 22.63 15.11
N VAL A 278 -32.13 23.44 14.54
CA VAL A 278 -30.68 23.36 14.78
C VAL A 278 -30.34 23.74 16.22
N LYS A 279 -30.91 24.83 16.76
CA LYS A 279 -30.64 25.26 18.14
C LYS A 279 -31.22 24.31 19.20
N ALA A 280 -32.29 23.60 18.89
CA ALA A 280 -32.87 22.59 19.77
C ALA A 280 -32.14 21.24 19.71
N ALA A 281 -31.29 21.02 18.70
CA ALA A 281 -30.61 19.75 18.48
C ALA A 281 -29.40 19.59 19.42
N PRO A 282 -29.33 18.53 20.25
CA PRO A 282 -28.18 18.28 21.11
C PRO A 282 -26.90 17.95 20.31
N GLU A 283 -27.03 17.57 19.04
CA GLU A 283 -25.92 17.24 18.16
C GLU A 283 -25.20 18.49 17.61
N TRP A 284 -25.82 19.67 17.69
CA TRP A 284 -25.24 20.93 17.22
C TRP A 284 -24.22 21.49 18.20
N ASP A 285 -23.09 21.97 17.67
CA ASP A 285 -21.97 22.44 18.48
C ASP A 285 -21.91 23.96 18.68
N GLY A 286 -22.95 24.69 18.26
CA GLY A 286 -23.08 26.12 18.48
C GLY A 286 -22.26 27.02 17.55
N ARG A 287 -21.42 26.48 16.66
CA ARG A 287 -20.45 27.31 15.90
C ARG A 287 -21.08 28.03 14.71
N PHE A 288 -21.77 27.30 13.83
CA PHE A 288 -22.30 27.88 12.61
C PHE A 288 -23.50 27.09 12.06
N PHE A 289 -24.47 27.82 11.54
CA PHE A 289 -25.48 27.27 10.64
C PHE A 289 -25.93 28.34 9.64
N ASN A 290 -26.42 27.92 8.48
CA ASN A 290 -27.09 28.82 7.54
C ASN A 290 -28.10 28.05 6.66
N LEU A 291 -29.03 28.79 6.06
CA LEU A 291 -29.88 28.32 4.95
C LEU A 291 -29.75 29.32 3.81
N VAL A 292 -29.31 28.82 2.66
CA VAL A 292 -29.15 29.59 1.43
C VAL A 292 -29.80 28.88 0.25
N VAL A 293 -30.30 29.64 -0.71
CA VAL A 293 -30.67 29.11 -2.03
C VAL A 293 -29.36 28.97 -2.81
N THR A 294 -29.03 27.77 -3.27
CA THR A 294 -27.79 27.51 -4.01
C THR A 294 -27.98 27.44 -5.50
N ASP A 295 -29.16 27.02 -5.94
CA ASP A 295 -29.46 26.83 -7.36
C ASP A 295 -30.96 27.00 -7.61
N ALA A 296 -31.33 27.21 -8.87
CA ALA A 296 -32.67 27.45 -9.35
C ALA A 296 -32.85 26.74 -10.71
N THR A 297 -33.60 25.64 -10.72
CA THR A 297 -33.92 24.87 -11.93
C THR A 297 -35.25 25.33 -12.53
N GLU A 298 -35.62 24.87 -13.72
CA GLU A 298 -36.91 25.23 -14.36
C GLU A 298 -38.14 24.94 -13.49
N ARG A 299 -38.03 24.02 -12.51
CA ARG A 299 -39.17 23.52 -11.72
C ARG A 299 -39.03 23.76 -10.22
N THR A 300 -37.83 23.93 -9.69
CA THR A 300 -37.59 24.00 -8.22
C THR A 300 -36.41 24.90 -7.90
N MET A 301 -36.42 25.52 -6.73
CA MET A 301 -35.23 26.09 -6.13
C MET A 301 -34.55 25.09 -5.19
N GLN A 302 -33.22 25.01 -5.25
CA GLN A 302 -32.41 24.17 -4.37
C GLN A 302 -31.97 24.98 -3.15
N LEU A 303 -32.37 24.51 -1.98
CA LEU A 303 -31.93 25.01 -0.70
C LEU A 303 -30.77 24.17 -0.20
N ARG A 304 -29.75 24.84 0.34
CA ARG A 304 -28.66 24.21 1.10
C ARG A 304 -28.67 24.76 2.52
N ILE A 305 -28.79 23.84 3.47
CA ILE A 305 -28.64 24.11 4.89
C ILE A 305 -27.27 23.60 5.30
N LEU A 306 -26.43 24.48 5.86
CA LEU A 306 -25.17 24.08 6.47
C LEU A 306 -25.31 24.14 7.98
N CYS A 307 -24.74 23.17 8.67
CA CYS A 307 -24.70 23.12 10.13
C CYS A 307 -23.41 22.45 10.59
N THR A 308 -22.78 23.00 11.62
CA THR A 308 -21.56 22.44 12.20
C THR A 308 -21.88 21.43 13.29
N ALA A 309 -21.05 20.39 13.41
CA ALA A 309 -21.10 19.47 14.55
C ALA A 309 -19.69 19.08 15.00
N ALA A 310 -19.59 18.58 16.24
CA ALA A 310 -18.32 18.27 16.89
C ALA A 310 -17.62 17.01 16.36
N SER A 311 -18.36 16.12 15.69
CA SER A 311 -17.86 14.89 15.08
C SER A 311 -18.63 14.54 13.80
N SER A 312 -18.09 13.62 13.00
CA SER A 312 -18.74 13.15 11.76
C SER A 312 -20.06 12.42 12.02
N GLY A 313 -20.15 11.65 13.11
CA GLY A 313 -21.38 10.96 13.52
C GLY A 313 -22.47 11.97 13.91
N LEU A 314 -22.14 12.93 14.78
CA LEU A 314 -23.08 13.99 15.17
C LEU A 314 -23.49 14.85 13.97
N ALA A 315 -22.58 15.11 13.03
CA ALA A 315 -22.89 15.82 11.79
C ALA A 315 -23.86 15.03 10.89
N TRP A 316 -23.82 13.70 10.92
CA TRP A 316 -24.80 12.87 10.22
C TRP A 316 -26.17 12.97 10.88
N ASP A 317 -26.24 12.75 12.19
CA ASP A 317 -27.49 12.77 12.95
C ASP A 317 -28.17 14.14 12.90
N LEU A 318 -27.42 15.22 13.05
CA LEU A 318 -27.90 16.58 12.93
C LEU A 318 -28.52 16.85 11.55
N ARG A 319 -27.87 16.38 10.48
CA ARG A 319 -28.39 16.54 9.11
C ARG A 319 -29.69 15.78 8.89
N CYS A 320 -29.82 14.58 9.46
CA CYS A 320 -31.07 13.83 9.40
C CYS A 320 -32.18 14.54 10.16
N ARG A 321 -31.92 14.96 11.42
CA ARG A 321 -32.86 15.72 12.24
C ARG A 321 -33.32 17.01 11.57
N VAL A 322 -32.39 17.79 11.00
CA VAL A 322 -32.71 19.02 10.27
C VAL A 322 -33.54 18.71 9.03
N ARG A 323 -33.20 17.68 8.26
CA ARG A 323 -33.96 17.29 7.07
C ARG A 323 -35.39 16.91 7.43
N GLU A 324 -35.57 16.07 8.44
CA GLU A 324 -36.88 15.62 8.91
C GLU A 324 -37.71 16.78 9.45
N GLY A 325 -37.12 17.62 10.33
CA GLY A 325 -37.83 18.76 10.92
C GLY A 325 -38.27 19.80 9.90
N VAL A 326 -37.42 20.10 8.91
CA VAL A 326 -37.78 21.04 7.83
C VAL A 326 -38.88 20.47 6.94
N ILE A 327 -38.83 19.18 6.62
CA ILE A 327 -39.88 18.54 5.82
C ILE A 327 -41.21 18.50 6.59
N ASP A 328 -41.20 18.18 7.89
CA ASP A 328 -42.40 18.18 8.73
C ASP A 328 -43.05 19.57 8.81
N PHE A 329 -42.25 20.61 9.02
CA PHE A 329 -42.73 22.00 9.00
C PHE A 329 -43.36 22.37 7.65
N MET A 330 -42.69 22.02 6.55
CA MET A 330 -43.22 22.26 5.21
C MET A 330 -44.53 21.51 4.97
N GLN A 331 -44.67 20.27 5.45
CA GLN A 331 -45.91 19.50 5.31
C GLN A 331 -47.05 20.10 6.13
N ARG A 332 -46.79 20.58 7.34
CA ARG A 332 -47.79 21.18 8.23
C ARG A 332 -48.28 22.55 7.76
N GLU A 333 -47.36 23.46 7.41
CA GLU A 333 -47.70 24.88 7.20
C GLU A 333 -47.69 25.30 5.73
N TYR A 334 -46.94 24.57 4.89
CA TYR A 334 -46.70 24.93 3.49
C TYR A 334 -46.83 23.75 2.50
N PRO A 335 -47.83 22.86 2.61
CA PRO A 335 -47.94 21.66 1.76
C PRO A 335 -48.11 21.96 0.26
N GLN A 336 -48.49 23.19 -0.09
CA GLN A 336 -48.58 23.68 -1.46
C GLN A 336 -47.23 23.91 -2.14
N PHE A 337 -46.15 24.14 -1.37
CA PHE A 337 -44.81 24.45 -1.89
C PHE A 337 -43.87 23.22 -1.91
N LEU A 338 -44.41 22.04 -1.61
CA LEU A 338 -43.73 20.78 -1.87
C LEU A 338 -43.61 20.57 -3.39
N PRO A 339 -42.50 20.00 -3.89
CA PRO A 339 -42.34 19.72 -5.31
C PRO A 339 -43.48 18.85 -5.84
N ARG A 340 -44.28 19.39 -6.76
CA ARG A 340 -45.36 18.66 -7.44
C ARG A 340 -45.02 18.45 -8.90
N VAL A 341 -45.26 17.25 -9.41
CA VAL A 341 -45.26 17.00 -10.86
C VAL A 341 -46.58 17.55 -11.41
N ARG A 342 -46.53 18.71 -12.07
CA ARG A 342 -47.69 19.31 -12.71
C ARG A 342 -47.94 18.58 -14.03
N LEU A 343 -48.91 17.68 -14.06
CA LEU A 343 -49.46 17.16 -15.32
C LEU A 343 -50.44 18.22 -15.83
N GLU A 344 -50.07 18.95 -16.89
CA GLU A 344 -51.00 19.87 -17.55
C GLU A 344 -52.18 19.09 -18.12
N GLY A 345 -53.36 19.34 -17.58
CA GLY A 345 -54.61 18.68 -17.96
C GLY A 345 -55.19 19.14 -19.30
N GLU A 346 -54.37 19.58 -20.25
CA GLU A 346 -54.89 19.98 -21.58
C GLU A 346 -55.52 18.79 -22.34
N GLY A 347 -55.18 17.55 -21.99
CA GLY A 347 -55.76 16.34 -22.58
C GLY A 347 -57.09 15.86 -21.97
N LEU A 348 -57.43 16.27 -20.74
CA LEU A 348 -58.63 15.79 -20.04
C LEU A 348 -59.88 16.61 -20.40
N ASP A 349 -59.73 17.92 -20.59
CA ASP A 349 -60.83 18.79 -21.03
C ASP A 349 -61.20 18.57 -22.51
N ALA A 350 -60.24 18.19 -23.35
CA ALA A 350 -60.49 17.82 -24.74
C ALA A 350 -61.31 16.51 -24.85
N ALA A 351 -61.00 15.53 -24.01
CA ALA A 351 -61.72 14.26 -23.96
C ALA A 351 -63.14 14.42 -23.36
N ALA A 352 -63.31 15.29 -22.37
CA ALA A 352 -64.62 15.60 -21.79
C ALA A 352 -65.52 16.39 -22.76
N ARG A 353 -64.95 17.31 -23.56
CA ARG A 353 -65.70 18.03 -24.61
C ARG A 353 -66.12 17.12 -25.77
N ALA A 354 -65.33 16.10 -26.10
CA ALA A 354 -65.66 15.14 -27.16
C ALA A 354 -66.79 14.16 -26.78
N GLN A 355 -67.10 14.00 -25.49
CA GLN A 355 -68.13 13.07 -25.01
C GLN A 355 -69.50 13.74 -24.75
N GLY A 356 -69.64 15.04 -25.03
CA GLY A 356 -70.82 15.85 -24.67
C GLY A 356 -71.84 16.11 -25.78
N GLU A 357 -71.64 15.66 -27.02
CA GLU A 357 -72.61 15.87 -28.11
C GLU A 357 -73.34 14.57 -28.51
N PRO A 358 -74.66 14.45 -28.28
CA PRO A 358 -75.47 13.36 -28.82
C PRO A 358 -76.42 13.84 -29.93
N HIS A 359 -76.09 13.57 -31.20
CA HIS A 359 -77.00 13.31 -32.36
C HIS A 359 -76.24 13.55 -33.69
N ALA A 360 -76.41 12.82 -34.78
CA ALA A 360 -77.36 11.78 -35.14
C ALA A 360 -76.72 10.88 -36.23
N LEU A 361 -76.84 9.57 -36.07
CA LEU A 361 -76.67 8.59 -37.15
C LEU A 361 -78.07 8.11 -37.51
N GLY A 362 -78.55 8.57 -38.66
CA GLY A 362 -79.86 8.21 -39.18
C GLY A 362 -80.12 8.97 -40.46
N ASP A 363 -79.45 8.57 -41.54
CA ASP A 363 -80.11 8.27 -42.83
C ASP A 363 -79.10 8.18 -43.98
N LEU A 364 -79.46 7.30 -44.92
CA LEU A 364 -78.96 7.17 -46.30
C LEU A 364 -77.72 6.30 -46.52
N ALA A 365 -77.94 4.99 -46.34
CA ALA A 365 -77.55 4.05 -47.37
C ALA A 365 -78.29 4.42 -48.67
N HIS A 366 -77.58 4.87 -49.71
CA HIS A 366 -77.83 4.55 -51.12
C HIS A 366 -76.81 5.26 -52.04
N ALA A 367 -76.35 4.50 -53.04
CA ALA A 367 -75.54 4.88 -54.22
C ALA A 367 -74.06 5.23 -53.94
N GLY A 368 -73.06 4.69 -54.63
CA GLY A 368 -73.03 3.95 -55.89
C GLY A 368 -71.73 4.32 -56.62
N SER A 369 -70.82 3.34 -56.75
CA SER A 369 -69.82 3.15 -57.83
C SER A 369 -68.95 4.33 -58.35
N SER A 370 -67.64 4.25 -58.01
CA SER A 370 -66.44 4.42 -58.89
C SER A 370 -66.16 5.78 -59.58
N PRO A 371 -64.93 6.04 -60.13
CA PRO A 371 -63.66 5.30 -60.08
C PRO A 371 -62.41 6.16 -59.70
N MET A 372 -61.30 5.45 -59.42
CA MET A 372 -59.90 5.94 -59.38
C MET A 372 -59.37 6.14 -60.82
N PRO A 373 -58.46 7.10 -61.13
CA PRO A 373 -57.02 6.79 -61.30
C PRO A 373 -56.08 8.04 -61.17
N PRO A 374 -54.78 7.99 -61.53
CA PRO A 374 -53.74 7.05 -61.10
C PRO A 374 -52.47 7.77 -60.55
N ALA A 375 -51.60 6.95 -59.95
CA ALA A 375 -50.25 7.31 -59.53
C ALA A 375 -49.34 7.75 -60.70
N ARG A 376 -48.47 8.74 -60.43
CA ARG A 376 -47.25 8.99 -61.19
C ARG A 376 -46.05 8.84 -60.26
N GLY A 377 -45.16 7.93 -60.64
CA GLY A 377 -43.87 7.67 -60.00
C GLY A 377 -42.76 8.62 -60.48
N PRO A 378 -41.49 8.23 -60.37
CA PRO A 378 -40.51 8.97 -59.57
C PRO A 378 -39.43 9.66 -60.41
N VAL A 379 -38.75 10.64 -59.80
CA VAL A 379 -37.35 11.00 -60.07
C VAL A 379 -36.67 11.26 -58.74
#